data_AF-A0A2E5FIA4-F1
#
_entry.id   AF-A0A2E5FIA4-F1
#
_cell.length_a   1.000
_cell.length_b   1.000
_cell.length_c   1.000
_cell.angle_alpha   90.00
_cell.angle_beta   90.00
_cell.angle_gamma   90.00
#
_symmetry.space_group_name_H-M   'P 1'
#
loop_
_entity.id
_entity.type
_entity.pdbx_description
1 polymer ?
#
loop_
_entity_poly.entity_id
_entity_poly.type
_entity_poly.pdbx_seq_one_letter_code
_entity_poly.pdbx_strand_id
1 'polypeptide(L)'
;MYWYSRSRRSAPFFGGGYAFLIQVYSNSEQGNSVGFQFYSNEENIVLDIQGTLSFVSDAILGDLMNPVMLYTVGSNDNIPPTTENATYILDEDTSIMIELSATDIDGDSLNFIINSMPEHGTLTVSGSLVHYIPAQNYFGEDSFTFVAYDGQSNSNIATVSLIINGINDPPYLSPIPDATIQFGDVFTYALEAYDVDSENIIYTATSSGEGAIINITDNVLTIMSEVGNVIFNIIVTATDGSLTDSKDFLITVLEQSQTCIDENNDGWCDHFPTIILNQDSVVLLSTNVSAEYQDMGALCYDNEDGDISHVVEVSGEIVNMAIPDMYEINYHCEDSDGNEAQALTRTVVVYSPIVDENQDGFDDTSFIEGALSGDTNLDGVLNVADIVMLINAILSNE
;
A
#
# COMPACT_ATOMS: atom_id res chain seq x y z
N MET A 1 28.73 15.44 83.99
CA MET A 1 28.32 16.77 84.48
C MET A 1 27.34 17.34 83.46
N TYR A 2 26.07 17.51 83.82
CA TYR A 2 25.09 18.19 82.97
C TYR A 2 25.34 19.70 83.06
N TRP A 3 25.65 20.37 81.95
CA TRP A 3 25.70 21.82 81.88
C TRP A 3 24.47 22.34 81.14
N TYR A 4 23.63 23.09 81.84
CA TYR A 4 22.60 23.93 81.22
C TYR A 4 23.23 25.26 80.79
N SER A 5 23.29 25.51 79.48
CA SER A 5 23.54 26.85 78.95
C SER A 5 22.22 27.62 78.91
N ARG A 6 22.00 28.55 79.84
CA ARG A 6 20.98 29.60 79.70
C ARG A 6 21.57 30.74 78.89
N SER A 7 21.34 30.76 77.59
CA SER A 7 21.47 31.98 76.80
C SER A 7 20.23 32.85 77.03
N ARG A 8 20.34 33.87 77.89
CA ARG A 8 19.51 35.07 77.81
C ARG A 8 20.38 36.20 77.29
N ARG A 9 20.46 36.33 75.98
CA ARG A 9 20.68 37.64 75.33
C ARG A 9 19.70 37.75 74.16
N SER A 10 18.82 38.73 74.28
CA SER A 10 17.95 39.23 73.23
C SER A 10 18.78 39.65 72.02
N ALA A 11 18.33 39.23 70.84
CA ALA A 11 18.94 39.47 69.55
C ALA A 11 18.95 40.95 69.16
N PRO A 12 19.98 41.47 68.46
CA PRO A 12 19.77 42.47 67.44
C PRO A 12 19.33 41.75 66.16
N PHE A 13 18.07 41.97 65.76
CA PHE A 13 17.55 41.55 64.46
C PHE A 13 18.37 42.16 63.33
N PHE A 14 19.00 41.34 62.49
CA PHE A 14 19.16 41.50 61.04
C PHE A 14 19.67 40.16 60.46
N GLY A 15 18.88 39.51 59.60
CA GLY A 15 19.26 38.33 58.81
C GLY A 15 19.04 36.99 59.53
N GLY A 16 18.32 36.06 58.88
CA GLY A 16 17.96 34.74 59.42
C GLY A 16 19.17 33.98 59.98
N GLY A 17 19.20 33.83 61.31
CA GLY A 17 20.24 33.09 62.01
C GLY A 17 19.75 31.69 62.36
N TYR A 18 20.35 30.68 61.77
CA TYR A 18 20.08 29.26 61.99
C TYR A 18 20.25 28.89 63.48
N ALA A 19 19.27 28.20 64.05
CA ALA A 19 19.35 27.62 65.39
C ALA A 19 19.93 26.21 65.30
N PHE A 20 21.18 26.02 65.73
CA PHE A 20 21.80 24.69 65.80
C PHE A 20 21.71 24.10 67.21
N LEU A 21 21.33 22.83 67.33
CA LEU A 21 21.59 22.04 68.53
C LEU A 21 23.04 21.54 68.46
N ILE A 22 23.85 21.87 69.47
CA ILE A 22 25.24 21.41 69.55
C ILE A 22 25.31 20.23 70.50
N GLN A 23 25.63 19.05 69.98
CA GLN A 23 25.95 17.89 70.82
C GLN A 23 27.47 17.75 70.91
N VAL A 24 27.97 17.78 72.16
CA VAL A 24 29.39 17.65 72.48
C VAL A 24 29.62 16.30 73.14
N TYR A 25 30.50 15.49 72.57
CA TYR A 25 30.87 14.20 73.15
C TYR A 25 32.40 14.08 73.24
N SER A 26 32.87 13.43 74.30
CA SER A 26 34.27 13.08 74.50
C SER A 26 34.39 11.56 74.52
N ASN A 27 35.22 10.99 73.65
CA ASN A 27 35.51 9.55 73.69
C ASN A 27 36.81 9.33 74.48
N SER A 28 36.69 9.05 75.77
CA SER A 28 37.81 9.11 76.71
C SER A 28 38.59 7.80 76.84
N GLU A 29 39.26 7.36 75.78
CA GLU A 29 40.34 6.36 75.94
C GLU A 29 41.70 6.82 75.38
N GLN A 30 41.76 7.86 74.55
CA GLN A 30 43.03 8.49 74.15
C GLN A 30 42.87 10.01 74.03
N GLY A 31 43.31 10.74 75.08
CA GLY A 31 43.69 12.16 75.08
C GLY A 31 42.80 13.21 74.36
N ASN A 32 42.16 14.08 75.14
CA ASN A 32 41.68 15.44 74.79
C ASN A 32 41.05 15.65 73.38
N SER A 33 40.31 14.69 72.85
CA SER A 33 39.50 14.89 71.65
C SER A 33 38.05 15.18 72.02
N VAL A 34 37.50 16.26 71.46
CA VAL A 34 36.10 16.63 71.59
C VAL A 34 35.50 16.66 70.18
N GLY A 35 34.47 15.86 69.96
CA GLY A 35 33.67 15.90 68.74
C GLY A 35 32.52 16.90 68.87
N PHE A 36 32.18 17.59 67.79
CA PHE A 36 31.03 18.49 67.69
C PHE A 36 30.13 18.02 66.56
N GLN A 37 28.85 17.81 66.85
CA GLN A 37 27.81 17.64 65.84
C GLN A 37 26.80 18.77 65.97
N PHE A 38 26.47 19.41 64.83
CA PHE A 38 25.49 20.47 64.76
C PHE A 38 24.25 19.96 64.04
N TYR A 39 23.08 20.09 64.67
CA TYR A 39 21.79 19.68 64.11
C TYR A 39 20.92 20.91 63.84
N SER A 40 20.39 21.04 62.62
CA SER A 40 19.30 21.98 62.31
C SER A 40 17.97 21.21 62.27
N ASN A 41 17.06 21.52 63.18
CA ASN A 41 15.74 20.86 63.22
C ASN A 41 14.81 21.30 62.08
N GLU A 42 15.06 22.46 61.45
CA GLU A 42 14.21 22.97 60.36
C GLU A 42 14.58 22.37 59.00
N GLU A 43 15.85 22.02 58.79
CA GLU A 43 16.38 21.55 57.50
C GLU A 43 16.79 20.06 57.52
N ASN A 44 16.75 19.39 58.67
CA ASN A 44 17.22 18.01 58.87
C ASN A 44 18.69 17.78 58.47
N ILE A 45 19.52 18.84 58.53
CA ILE A 45 20.95 18.81 58.16
C ILE A 45 21.82 18.51 59.39
N VAL A 46 22.80 17.62 59.22
CA VAL A 46 23.90 17.37 60.17
C VAL A 46 25.19 17.95 59.60
N LEU A 47 25.85 18.84 60.34
CA LEU A 47 27.18 19.34 60.00
C LEU A 47 28.24 18.71 60.91
N ASP A 48 29.35 18.25 60.32
CA ASP A 48 30.48 17.66 61.02
C ASP A 48 31.78 18.45 60.74
N ILE A 49 32.71 18.40 61.69
CA ILE A 49 34.06 18.94 61.54
C ILE A 49 34.98 17.77 61.17
N GLN A 50 35.42 17.70 59.91
CA GLN A 50 36.43 16.72 59.51
C GLN A 50 37.78 17.04 60.19
N GLY A 51 38.10 16.33 61.28
CA GLY A 51 39.38 16.41 61.99
C GLY A 51 39.27 16.27 63.51
N THR A 52 40.40 16.05 64.19
CA THR A 52 40.47 16.08 65.66
C THR A 52 40.88 17.48 66.12
N LEU A 53 39.96 18.22 66.75
CA LEU A 53 40.32 19.43 67.49
C LEU A 53 41.01 19.02 68.79
N SER A 54 42.34 19.23 68.85
CA SER A 54 43.14 19.00 70.05
C SER A 54 43.20 20.27 70.90
N PHE A 55 42.80 20.18 72.16
CA PHE A 55 42.85 21.29 73.10
C PHE A 55 44.03 21.12 74.08
N VAL A 56 44.80 22.20 74.28
CA VAL A 56 45.76 22.31 75.40
C VAL A 56 44.99 22.81 76.63
N SER A 57 45.41 22.43 77.84
CA SER A 57 44.59 22.45 79.07
C SER A 57 43.97 23.79 79.49
N ASP A 58 44.42 24.91 78.89
CA ASP A 58 44.06 26.25 79.32
C ASP A 58 43.42 27.10 78.19
N ALA A 59 43.03 26.49 77.07
CA ALA A 59 42.46 27.22 75.92
C ALA A 59 41.00 27.67 76.17
N ILE A 60 40.73 28.95 75.96
CA ILE A 60 39.37 29.51 75.88
C ILE A 60 38.91 29.37 74.41
N LEU A 61 37.62 29.07 74.19
CA LEU A 61 37.03 28.82 72.85
C LEU A 61 37.26 29.95 71.81
N GLY A 62 37.79 31.11 72.23
CA GLY A 62 38.11 32.25 71.37
C GLY A 62 39.48 32.23 70.68
N ASP A 63 40.36 31.26 70.97
CA ASP A 63 41.71 31.18 70.37
C ASP A 63 41.79 30.37 69.06
N LEU A 64 40.65 30.01 68.46
CA LEU A 64 40.59 29.50 67.09
C LEU A 64 40.90 30.64 66.10
N MET A 65 42.18 30.93 65.90
CA MET A 65 42.67 31.98 65.00
C MET A 65 42.46 31.66 63.51
N ASN A 66 41.99 30.46 63.16
CA ASN A 66 41.62 30.11 61.78
C ASN A 66 40.13 29.76 61.72
N PRO A 67 39.38 30.32 60.75
CA PRO A 67 38.01 29.89 60.50
C PRO A 67 38.01 28.39 60.20
N VAL A 68 37.26 27.62 60.99
CA VAL A 68 36.99 26.20 60.71
C VAL A 68 35.95 26.17 59.60
N MET A 69 36.31 25.60 58.46
CA MET A 69 35.38 25.37 57.36
C MET A 69 34.43 24.23 57.78
N LEU A 70 33.15 24.57 57.95
CA LEU A 70 32.08 23.59 58.09
C LEU A 70 31.72 23.09 56.69
N TYR A 71 31.67 21.78 56.51
CA TYR A 71 31.16 21.16 55.29
C TYR A 71 29.74 20.69 55.58
N THR A 72 28.81 21.01 54.68
CA THR A 72 27.55 20.28 54.57
C THR A 72 27.89 18.84 54.20
N VAL A 73 27.68 17.91 55.12
CA VAL A 73 27.55 16.51 54.74
C VAL A 73 26.19 16.49 54.03
N GLY A 74 26.21 16.45 52.69
CA GLY A 74 24.99 16.23 51.93
C GLY A 74 24.30 15.01 52.53
N SER A 75 23.03 15.13 52.86
CA SER A 75 22.21 13.95 53.14
C SER A 75 22.49 12.95 52.03
N ASN A 76 22.87 11.71 52.37
CA ASN A 76 22.95 10.61 51.39
C ASN A 76 21.53 10.19 50.95
N ASP A 77 20.61 11.15 50.83
CA ASP A 77 19.23 10.93 50.45
C ASP A 77 19.21 10.92 48.92
N ASN A 78 18.99 9.73 48.37
CA ASN A 78 18.85 9.49 46.95
C ASN A 78 17.71 10.33 46.35
N ILE A 79 18.00 11.15 45.35
CA ILE A 79 17.02 11.88 44.56
C ILE A 79 16.69 11.04 43.32
N PRO A 80 15.43 10.63 43.12
CA PRO A 80 15.08 9.80 41.96
C PRO A 80 15.44 10.48 40.63
N PRO A 81 15.81 9.69 39.60
CA PRO A 81 16.11 10.23 38.28
C PRO A 81 14.89 10.90 37.66
N THR A 82 15.12 11.74 36.66
CA THR A 82 14.06 12.43 35.90
C THR A 82 14.12 12.04 34.44
N THR A 83 12.96 11.73 33.86
CA THR A 83 12.78 11.38 32.44
C THR A 83 11.83 12.36 31.76
N GLU A 84 12.03 12.59 30.47
CA GLU A 84 11.18 13.46 29.65
C GLU A 84 10.43 12.66 28.58
N ASN A 85 9.27 13.17 28.16
CA ASN A 85 8.53 12.59 27.04
C ASN A 85 9.25 12.85 25.72
N ALA A 86 9.06 11.96 24.75
CA ALA A 86 9.62 12.09 23.41
C ALA A 86 8.58 11.75 22.35
N THR A 87 8.76 12.29 21.15
CA THR A 87 7.93 12.01 19.98
C THR A 87 8.82 11.67 18.80
N TYR A 88 8.47 10.60 18.09
CA TYR A 88 9.14 10.18 16.87
C TYR A 88 8.12 10.01 15.74
N ILE A 89 8.59 10.28 14.53
CA ILE A 89 7.83 10.08 13.30
C ILE A 89 8.61 9.07 12.47
N LEU A 90 7.91 8.11 11.92
CA LEU A 90 8.43 7.13 10.97
C LEU A 90 7.35 6.78 9.96
N ASP A 91 7.75 6.15 8.88
CA ASP A 91 6.83 5.62 7.89
C ASP A 91 6.48 4.17 8.25
N GLU A 92 5.30 3.70 7.86
CA GLU A 92 4.93 2.29 8.02
C GLU A 92 5.89 1.36 7.28
N ASP A 93 5.90 0.09 7.68
CA ASP A 93 6.81 -0.96 7.17
C ASP A 93 8.32 -0.65 7.26
N THR A 94 8.67 0.35 8.08
CA THR A 94 10.05 0.65 8.46
C THR A 94 10.33 0.31 9.93
N SER A 95 11.49 0.74 10.44
CA SER A 95 11.80 0.61 11.85
C SER A 95 12.65 1.78 12.33
N ILE A 96 12.62 2.03 13.63
CA ILE A 96 13.37 3.13 14.25
C ILE A 96 14.16 2.66 15.48
N MET A 97 15.36 3.20 15.64
CA MET A 97 16.15 3.07 16.86
C MET A 97 15.95 4.30 17.73
N ILE A 98 15.44 4.10 18.94
CA ILE A 98 15.12 5.13 19.93
C ILE A 98 16.14 5.03 21.07
N GLU A 99 16.78 6.14 21.40
CA GLU A 99 17.65 6.24 22.57
C GLU A 99 16.88 6.84 23.74
N LEU A 100 16.66 6.03 24.79
CA LEU A 100 16.04 6.49 26.03
C LEU A 100 17.03 7.36 26.81
N SER A 101 16.52 8.45 27.38
CA SER A 101 17.33 9.40 28.14
C SER A 101 16.69 9.73 29.48
N ALA A 102 17.55 9.98 30.46
CA ALA A 102 17.20 10.37 31.82
C ALA A 102 18.36 11.15 32.42
N THR A 103 18.08 11.97 33.43
CA THR A 103 19.10 12.66 34.21
C THR A 103 18.98 12.29 35.68
N ASP A 104 20.11 12.27 36.36
CA ASP A 104 20.21 12.00 37.78
C ASP A 104 21.17 13.01 38.41
N ILE A 105 20.72 13.66 39.48
CA ILE A 105 21.49 14.76 40.10
C ILE A 105 22.61 14.23 41.01
N ASP A 106 22.45 13.01 41.53
CA ASP A 106 23.44 12.34 42.36
C ASP A 106 24.56 11.69 41.51
N GLY A 107 24.30 11.52 40.21
CA GLY A 107 25.23 11.00 39.22
C GLY A 107 25.25 9.47 39.17
N ASP A 108 24.19 8.83 39.65
CA ASP A 108 24.05 7.38 39.70
C ASP A 108 23.86 6.77 38.29
N SER A 109 24.24 5.50 38.14
CA SER A 109 24.12 4.79 36.85
C SER A 109 22.66 4.40 36.60
N LEU A 110 22.15 4.71 35.43
CA LEU A 110 20.75 4.51 35.10
C LEU A 110 20.49 3.25 34.28
N ASN A 111 19.45 2.52 34.66
CA ASN A 111 18.86 1.43 33.88
C ASN A 111 17.45 1.83 33.44
N PHE A 112 17.03 1.39 32.25
CA PHE A 112 15.70 1.71 31.71
C PHE A 112 14.78 0.51 31.76
N ILE A 113 13.53 0.73 32.17
CA ILE A 113 12.51 -0.30 32.32
C ILE A 113 11.27 0.13 31.52
N ILE A 114 10.86 -0.70 30.57
CA ILE A 114 9.59 -0.50 29.84
C ILE A 114 8.42 -0.84 30.76
N ASN A 115 7.52 0.12 30.94
CA ASN A 115 6.38 0.03 31.83
C ASN A 115 5.09 -0.37 31.09
N SER A 116 4.91 0.08 29.84
CA SER A 116 3.85 -0.40 28.95
C SER A 116 4.40 -0.61 27.54
N MET A 117 3.94 -1.66 26.86
CA MET A 117 4.28 -1.93 25.46
C MET A 117 3.38 -1.12 24.51
N PRO A 118 3.83 -0.88 23.26
CA PRO A 118 2.98 -0.40 22.18
C PRO A 118 1.84 -1.39 21.87
N GLU A 119 0.73 -0.87 21.32
CA GLU A 119 -0.42 -1.69 20.89
C GLU A 119 -0.31 -2.13 19.42
N HIS A 120 0.44 -1.38 18.60
CA HIS A 120 0.50 -1.54 17.14
C HIS A 120 1.92 -1.72 16.62
N GLY A 121 2.80 -2.30 17.44
CA GLY A 121 4.14 -2.67 17.03
C GLY A 121 4.86 -3.52 18.07
N THR A 122 6.14 -3.77 17.83
CA THR A 122 7.00 -4.58 18.69
C THR A 122 8.24 -3.80 19.12
N LEU A 123 8.71 -4.07 20.34
CA LEU A 123 9.95 -3.49 20.87
C LEU A 123 10.99 -4.59 21.14
N THR A 124 12.23 -4.33 20.77
CA THR A 124 13.39 -5.04 21.34
C THR A 124 14.30 -4.04 22.06
N VAL A 125 14.66 -4.36 23.30
CA VAL A 125 15.38 -3.44 24.20
C VAL A 125 16.79 -3.95 24.44
N SER A 126 17.79 -3.08 24.29
CA SER A 126 19.20 -3.35 24.55
C SER A 126 19.84 -2.16 25.28
N GLY A 127 19.78 -2.16 26.62
CA GLY A 127 20.26 -1.05 27.44
C GLY A 127 19.32 0.16 27.32
N SER A 128 19.85 1.32 26.92
CA SER A 128 19.07 2.52 26.61
C SER A 128 18.50 2.53 25.20
N LEU A 129 18.91 1.60 24.33
CA LEU A 129 18.44 1.54 22.95
C LEU A 129 17.21 0.65 22.83
N VAL A 130 16.18 1.19 22.18
CA VAL A 130 14.92 0.52 21.89
C VAL A 130 14.73 0.49 20.38
N HIS A 131 14.61 -0.70 19.81
CA HIS A 131 14.26 -0.89 18.40
C HIS A 131 12.76 -1.12 18.31
N TYR A 132 12.07 -0.23 17.60
CA TYR A 132 10.63 -0.32 17.35
C TYR A 132 10.35 -0.67 15.89
N ILE A 133 9.42 -1.61 15.69
CA ILE A 133 8.90 -2.02 14.39
C ILE A 133 7.37 -1.97 14.49
N PRO A 134 6.66 -1.11 13.73
CA PRO A 134 5.20 -1.15 13.61
C PRO A 134 4.70 -2.53 13.16
N ALA A 135 3.43 -2.82 13.42
CA ALA A 135 2.74 -3.90 12.75
C ALA A 135 2.69 -3.60 11.24
N GLN A 136 2.73 -4.65 10.43
CA GLN A 136 2.70 -4.53 8.96
C GLN A 136 1.47 -3.73 8.52
N ASN A 137 1.67 -2.76 7.62
CA ASN A 137 0.65 -1.87 7.04
C ASN A 137 -0.17 -1.08 8.09
N TYR A 138 0.41 -0.85 9.29
CA TYR A 138 -0.20 -0.01 10.31
C TYR A 138 0.32 1.42 10.21
N PHE A 139 -0.59 2.35 9.96
CA PHE A 139 -0.38 3.78 10.14
C PHE A 139 -1.28 4.35 11.24
N GLY A 140 -0.80 5.39 11.93
CA GLY A 140 -1.51 5.99 13.05
C GLY A 140 -0.60 6.32 14.24
N GLU A 141 -1.22 6.49 15.41
CA GLU A 141 -0.50 6.77 16.65
C GLU A 141 -0.27 5.49 17.45
N ASP A 142 0.95 5.30 17.94
CA ASP A 142 1.28 4.27 18.92
C ASP A 142 2.10 4.89 20.07
N SER A 143 2.22 4.20 21.19
CA SER A 143 3.01 4.70 22.31
C SER A 143 3.44 3.62 23.29
N PHE A 144 4.56 3.87 23.94
CA PHE A 144 5.01 3.06 25.06
C PHE A 144 5.51 3.95 26.19
N THR A 145 5.52 3.43 27.41
CA THR A 145 5.98 4.17 28.60
C THR A 145 7.18 3.49 29.22
N PHE A 146 8.08 4.28 29.82
CA PHE A 146 9.25 3.78 30.51
C PHE A 146 9.56 4.57 31.78
N VAL A 147 10.41 3.99 32.63
CA VAL A 147 11.02 4.65 33.78
C VAL A 147 12.53 4.41 33.78
N ALA A 148 13.30 5.33 34.34
CA ALA A 148 14.71 5.14 34.67
C ALA A 148 14.85 4.72 36.14
N TYR A 149 15.79 3.83 36.43
CA TYR A 149 16.10 3.31 37.76
C TYR A 149 17.59 3.53 38.07
N ASP A 150 17.87 4.24 39.16
CA ASP A 150 19.22 4.61 39.63
C ASP A 150 19.89 3.53 40.51
N GLY A 151 19.17 2.44 40.82
CA GLY A 151 19.62 1.42 41.79
C GLY A 151 18.87 1.46 43.13
N GLN A 152 18.13 2.53 43.40
CA GLN A 152 17.39 2.79 44.63
C GLN A 152 15.93 3.22 44.38
N SER A 153 15.68 4.11 43.42
CA SER A 153 14.39 4.72 43.10
C SER A 153 14.10 4.76 41.60
N ASN A 154 12.82 4.77 41.24
CA ASN A 154 12.36 4.98 39.86
C ASN A 154 12.08 6.45 39.60
N SER A 155 12.28 6.89 38.35
CA SER A 155 11.85 8.19 37.86
C SER A 155 10.33 8.34 37.79
N ASN A 156 9.88 9.54 37.39
CA ASN A 156 8.55 9.70 36.80
C ASN A 156 8.38 8.78 35.57
N ILE A 157 7.13 8.47 35.22
CA ILE A 157 6.84 7.76 33.97
C ILE A 157 6.99 8.75 32.81
N ALA A 158 7.78 8.37 31.81
CA ALA A 158 7.85 9.08 30.54
C ALA A 158 7.14 8.29 29.44
N THR A 159 6.49 9.02 28.53
CA THR A 159 5.82 8.48 27.35
C THR A 159 6.64 8.76 26.11
N VAL A 160 6.85 7.72 25.30
CA VAL A 160 7.34 7.84 23.93
C VAL A 160 6.15 7.70 23.00
N SER A 161 5.82 8.77 22.28
CA SER A 161 4.76 8.81 21.27
C SER A 161 5.34 8.56 19.88
N LEU A 162 4.68 7.71 19.11
CA LEU A 162 5.08 7.30 17.78
C LEU A 162 3.96 7.70 16.80
N ILE A 163 4.33 8.45 15.76
CA ILE A 163 3.43 8.81 14.67
C ILE A 163 3.91 8.06 13.43
N ILE A 164 3.13 7.07 13.00
CA ILE A 164 3.42 6.25 11.84
C ILE A 164 2.68 6.83 10.64
N ASN A 165 3.40 7.29 9.64
CA ASN A 165 2.81 7.79 8.39
C ASN A 165 2.42 6.63 7.48
N GLY A 166 1.23 6.71 6.89
CA GLY A 166 0.82 5.79 5.83
C GLY A 166 1.58 6.08 4.54
N ILE A 167 2.13 5.03 3.93
CA ILE A 167 2.84 5.06 2.66
C ILE A 167 2.16 4.09 1.73
N ASN A 168 1.70 4.61 0.60
CA ASN A 168 1.00 3.83 -0.41
C ASN A 168 1.84 2.64 -0.91
N ASP A 169 1.28 1.44 -0.78
CA ASP A 169 1.79 0.18 -1.31
C ASP A 169 1.41 -0.01 -2.79
N PRO A 170 2.17 -0.80 -3.57
CA PRO A 170 1.74 -1.25 -4.88
C PRO A 170 0.63 -2.31 -4.76
N PRO A 171 -0.28 -2.39 -5.74
CA PRO A 171 -1.24 -3.48 -5.79
C PRO A 171 -0.51 -4.81 -5.96
N TYR A 172 -1.06 -5.89 -5.40
CA TYR A 172 -0.62 -7.26 -5.65
C TYR A 172 -1.49 -7.90 -6.72
N LEU A 173 -0.94 -8.16 -7.91
CA LEU A 173 -1.63 -8.86 -8.99
C LEU A 173 -1.42 -10.38 -8.87
N SER A 174 -2.52 -11.15 -8.81
CA SER A 174 -2.44 -12.60 -8.78
C SER A 174 -1.80 -13.16 -10.06
N PRO A 175 -0.92 -14.17 -9.99
CA PRO A 175 -0.32 -14.78 -11.17
C PRO A 175 -1.38 -15.31 -12.14
N ILE A 176 -1.15 -15.08 -13.44
CA ILE A 176 -2.01 -15.57 -14.52
C ILE A 176 -1.30 -16.79 -15.13
N PRO A 177 -1.98 -17.94 -15.29
CA PRO A 177 -1.35 -19.12 -15.84
C PRO A 177 -1.16 -19.00 -17.36
N ASP A 178 -0.08 -19.58 -17.87
CA ASP A 178 0.08 -19.83 -19.30
C ASP A 178 -1.11 -20.64 -19.83
N ALA A 179 -1.54 -20.36 -21.06
CA ALA A 179 -2.63 -21.09 -21.70
C ALA A 179 -2.33 -21.43 -23.16
N THR A 180 -3.04 -22.43 -23.66
CA THR A 180 -3.06 -22.81 -25.06
C THR A 180 -4.48 -22.75 -25.56
N ILE A 181 -4.70 -22.03 -26.66
CA ILE A 181 -5.99 -21.87 -27.32
C ILE A 181 -5.89 -22.29 -28.78
N GLN A 182 -7.01 -22.65 -29.40
CA GLN A 182 -7.04 -22.80 -30.86
C GLN A 182 -7.21 -21.44 -31.52
N PHE A 183 -6.78 -21.32 -32.76
CA PHE A 183 -7.06 -20.15 -33.58
C PHE A 183 -8.57 -19.93 -33.70
N GLY A 184 -9.02 -18.69 -33.49
CA GLY A 184 -10.44 -18.32 -33.41
C GLY A 184 -11.06 -18.43 -32.01
N ASP A 185 -10.43 -19.10 -31.05
CA ASP A 185 -10.92 -19.14 -29.67
C ASP A 185 -10.68 -17.82 -28.94
N VAL A 186 -11.55 -17.53 -27.96
CA VAL A 186 -11.37 -16.42 -27.02
C VAL A 186 -10.83 -16.96 -25.69
N PHE A 187 -9.60 -16.59 -25.34
CA PHE A 187 -9.12 -16.78 -23.97
C PHE A 187 -9.81 -15.79 -23.05
N THR A 188 -10.34 -16.26 -21.92
CA THR A 188 -11.02 -15.43 -20.92
C THR A 188 -10.45 -15.73 -19.53
N TYR A 189 -10.10 -14.69 -18.78
CA TYR A 189 -9.56 -14.81 -17.43
C TYR A 189 -10.02 -13.68 -16.52
N ALA A 190 -10.55 -14.02 -15.33
CA ALA A 190 -10.91 -13.03 -14.32
C ALA A 190 -9.64 -12.56 -13.59
N LEU A 191 -9.35 -11.26 -13.66
CA LEU A 191 -8.21 -10.65 -13.00
C LEU A 191 -8.53 -10.39 -11.53
N GLU A 192 -7.59 -10.75 -10.66
CA GLU A 192 -7.68 -10.54 -9.23
C GLU A 192 -6.41 -9.85 -8.75
N ALA A 193 -6.56 -8.62 -8.25
CA ALA A 193 -5.54 -7.90 -7.52
C ALA A 193 -6.09 -7.38 -6.20
N TYR A 194 -5.21 -7.23 -5.23
CA TYR A 194 -5.51 -6.67 -3.92
C TYR A 194 -4.48 -5.61 -3.58
N ASP A 195 -4.93 -4.51 -3.02
CA ASP A 195 -4.09 -3.42 -2.55
C ASP A 195 -4.58 -3.07 -1.14
N VAL A 196 -3.65 -2.85 -0.22
CA VAL A 196 -4.01 -2.59 1.19
C VAL A 196 -4.51 -1.16 1.41
N ASP A 197 -4.13 -0.23 0.53
CA ASP A 197 -4.42 1.19 0.66
C ASP A 197 -5.52 1.66 -0.30
N SER A 198 -5.70 0.97 -1.43
CA SER A 198 -6.63 1.36 -2.49
C SER A 198 -7.61 0.25 -2.87
N GLU A 199 -8.90 0.59 -2.92
CA GLU A 199 -9.92 -0.31 -3.50
C GLU A 199 -10.06 -0.13 -5.02
N ASN A 200 -9.45 0.91 -5.60
CA ASN A 200 -9.60 1.26 -7.00
C ASN A 200 -8.39 0.79 -7.80
N ILE A 201 -8.48 -0.44 -8.31
CA ILE A 201 -7.44 -1.03 -9.15
C ILE A 201 -7.88 -0.96 -10.62
N ILE A 202 -6.97 -0.46 -11.47
CA ILE A 202 -7.13 -0.39 -12.92
C ILE A 202 -6.19 -1.42 -13.55
N TYR A 203 -6.69 -2.16 -14.53
CA TYR A 203 -5.90 -3.14 -15.27
C TYR A 203 -5.60 -2.65 -16.69
N THR A 204 -4.39 -2.95 -17.14
CA THR A 204 -3.97 -2.78 -18.54
C THR A 204 -3.23 -4.02 -18.99
N ALA A 205 -3.23 -4.30 -20.30
CA ALA A 205 -2.49 -5.42 -20.85
C ALA A 205 -1.84 -5.05 -22.20
N THR A 206 -0.71 -5.71 -22.48
CA THR A 206 0.05 -5.54 -23.73
C THR A 206 0.57 -6.89 -24.21
N SER A 207 0.77 -7.05 -25.52
CA SER A 207 1.38 -8.24 -26.14
C SER A 207 2.79 -7.93 -26.67
N SER A 208 3.62 -8.96 -26.73
CA SER A 208 4.96 -8.90 -27.35
C SER A 208 4.96 -8.90 -28.89
N GLY A 209 3.79 -8.98 -29.54
CA GLY A 209 3.66 -9.07 -31.00
C GLY A 209 2.31 -8.56 -31.50
N GLU A 210 2.26 -8.24 -32.79
CA GLU A 210 1.04 -7.84 -33.51
C GLU A 210 0.09 -9.04 -33.69
N GLY A 211 -1.21 -8.79 -33.88
CA GLY A 211 -2.21 -9.83 -34.11
C GLY A 211 -2.80 -10.47 -32.83
N ALA A 212 -2.52 -9.91 -31.65
CA ALA A 212 -3.27 -10.21 -30.43
C ALA A 212 -4.27 -9.09 -30.15
N ILE A 213 -5.56 -9.42 -30.13
CA ILE A 213 -6.63 -8.51 -29.73
C ILE A 213 -6.85 -8.72 -28.24
N ILE A 214 -6.51 -7.71 -27.44
CA ILE A 214 -6.63 -7.76 -25.98
C ILE A 214 -7.67 -6.75 -25.54
N ASN A 215 -8.63 -7.19 -24.72
CA ASN A 215 -9.59 -6.32 -24.06
C ASN A 215 -9.69 -6.66 -22.57
N ILE A 216 -9.97 -5.64 -21.76
CA ILE A 216 -10.28 -5.81 -20.34
C ILE A 216 -11.57 -5.05 -20.06
N THR A 217 -12.59 -5.76 -19.58
CA THR A 217 -13.88 -5.18 -19.20
C THR A 217 -14.36 -5.84 -17.92
N ASP A 218 -14.78 -5.04 -16.94
CA ASP A 218 -15.23 -5.53 -15.63
C ASP A 218 -14.26 -6.52 -14.96
N ASN A 219 -12.96 -6.20 -15.01
CA ASN A 219 -11.85 -7.03 -14.51
C ASN A 219 -11.70 -8.39 -15.21
N VAL A 220 -12.35 -8.60 -16.35
CA VAL A 220 -12.18 -9.80 -17.17
C VAL A 220 -11.27 -9.48 -18.34
N LEU A 221 -10.14 -10.18 -18.42
CA LEU A 221 -9.23 -10.17 -19.56
C LEU A 221 -9.74 -11.12 -20.64
N THR A 222 -9.89 -10.61 -21.86
CA THR A 222 -10.18 -11.41 -23.05
C THR A 222 -9.07 -11.25 -24.08
N ILE A 223 -8.63 -12.36 -24.68
CA ILE A 223 -7.60 -12.36 -25.71
C ILE A 223 -8.08 -13.22 -26.90
N MET A 224 -8.02 -12.64 -28.08
CA MET A 224 -8.17 -13.34 -29.37
C MET A 224 -6.92 -13.17 -30.21
N SER A 225 -6.70 -14.07 -31.15
CA SER A 225 -5.60 -13.95 -32.10
C SER A 225 -6.08 -13.88 -33.54
N GLU A 226 -5.45 -12.99 -34.30
CA GLU A 226 -5.59 -12.87 -35.75
C GLU A 226 -4.60 -13.75 -36.51
N VAL A 227 -3.71 -14.47 -35.81
CA VAL A 227 -2.67 -15.32 -36.41
C VAL A 227 -2.64 -16.70 -35.73
N GLY A 228 -2.68 -17.78 -36.51
CA GLY A 228 -2.48 -19.13 -36.01
C GLY A 228 -1.00 -19.48 -35.76
N ASN A 229 -0.73 -20.54 -34.99
CA ASN A 229 0.62 -21.07 -34.75
C ASN A 229 1.62 -20.02 -34.19
N VAL A 230 1.16 -19.17 -33.28
CA VAL A 230 1.95 -18.09 -32.66
C VAL A 230 1.97 -18.21 -31.14
N ILE A 231 2.99 -17.65 -30.50
CA ILE A 231 3.07 -17.53 -29.05
C ILE A 231 3.16 -16.04 -28.70
N PHE A 232 2.20 -15.54 -27.93
CA PHE A 232 2.26 -14.19 -27.37
C PHE A 232 2.76 -14.24 -25.93
N ASN A 233 3.70 -13.35 -25.60
CA ASN A 233 3.93 -12.98 -24.20
C ASN A 233 3.02 -11.80 -23.87
N ILE A 234 2.12 -12.01 -22.91
CA ILE A 234 1.14 -11.01 -22.48
C ILE A 234 1.60 -10.46 -21.14
N ILE A 235 1.72 -9.14 -21.03
CA ILE A 235 2.03 -8.45 -19.77
C ILE A 235 0.76 -7.76 -19.30
N VAL A 236 0.23 -8.19 -18.16
CA VAL A 236 -0.89 -7.54 -17.47
C VAL A 236 -0.34 -6.71 -16.33
N THR A 237 -0.83 -5.48 -16.19
CA THR A 237 -0.43 -4.53 -15.14
C THR A 237 -1.64 -4.06 -14.37
N ALA A 238 -1.61 -4.23 -13.05
CA ALA A 238 -2.54 -3.62 -12.11
C ALA A 238 -1.94 -2.33 -11.57
N THR A 239 -2.75 -1.27 -11.45
CA THR A 239 -2.34 0.02 -10.87
C THR A 239 -3.43 0.58 -9.97
N ASP A 240 -3.03 1.21 -8.87
CA ASP A 240 -3.87 2.02 -7.99
C ASP A 240 -3.93 3.51 -8.44
N GLY A 241 -3.31 3.83 -9.58
CA GLY A 241 -3.14 5.19 -10.11
C GLY A 241 -1.80 5.86 -9.79
N SER A 242 -0.98 5.25 -8.92
CA SER A 242 0.33 5.75 -8.51
C SER A 242 1.45 4.71 -8.67
N LEU A 243 1.23 3.52 -8.11
CA LEU A 243 2.12 2.37 -8.16
C LEU A 243 1.49 1.25 -9.00
N THR A 244 2.33 0.27 -9.36
CA THR A 244 1.95 -0.80 -10.28
C THR A 244 2.58 -2.12 -9.90
N ASP A 245 1.88 -3.22 -10.17
CA ASP A 245 2.45 -4.56 -10.25
C ASP A 245 2.07 -5.21 -11.59
N SER A 246 3.01 -5.94 -12.15
CA SER A 246 2.85 -6.58 -13.46
C SER A 246 3.12 -8.08 -13.38
N LYS A 247 2.41 -8.84 -14.21
CA LYS A 247 2.61 -10.27 -14.41
C LYS A 247 2.63 -10.57 -15.89
N ASP A 248 3.60 -11.36 -16.31
CA ASP A 248 3.69 -11.91 -17.65
C ASP A 248 3.21 -13.36 -17.68
N PHE A 249 2.61 -13.76 -18.80
CA PHE A 249 2.21 -15.14 -19.08
C PHE A 249 2.16 -15.38 -20.59
N LEU A 250 2.23 -16.64 -20.99
CA LEU A 250 2.26 -17.06 -22.39
C LEU A 250 0.88 -17.53 -22.86
N ILE A 251 0.44 -17.02 -24.02
CA ILE A 251 -0.66 -17.59 -24.81
C ILE A 251 -0.06 -18.28 -26.03
N THR A 252 -0.21 -19.61 -26.10
CA THR A 252 0.11 -20.39 -27.30
C THR A 252 -1.14 -20.56 -28.14
N VAL A 253 -1.15 -20.06 -29.37
CA VAL A 253 -2.24 -20.24 -30.32
C VAL A 253 -1.85 -21.35 -31.27
N LEU A 254 -2.57 -22.46 -31.22
CA LEU A 254 -2.43 -23.53 -32.22
C LEU A 254 -3.30 -23.18 -33.41
N GLU A 255 -2.84 -23.44 -34.64
CA GLU A 255 -3.80 -23.53 -35.74
C GLU A 255 -4.83 -24.60 -35.43
N GLN A 256 -6.09 -24.36 -35.81
CA GLN A 256 -7.08 -25.42 -35.77
C GLN A 256 -6.57 -26.56 -36.65
N SER A 257 -6.34 -27.72 -36.03
CA SER A 257 -6.00 -28.93 -36.77
C SER A 257 -7.25 -29.41 -37.47
N GLN A 258 -7.51 -28.88 -38.65
CA GLN A 258 -8.48 -29.41 -39.55
C GLN A 258 -7.80 -30.64 -40.20
N THR A 259 -8.15 -31.83 -39.72
CA THR A 259 -7.71 -33.08 -40.36
C THR A 259 -8.55 -33.27 -41.60
N CYS A 260 -7.99 -32.91 -42.74
CA CYS A 260 -8.57 -33.20 -44.04
C CYS A 260 -8.68 -34.72 -44.19
N ILE A 261 -9.86 -35.19 -44.55
CA ILE A 261 -10.09 -36.57 -44.91
C ILE A 261 -9.51 -36.74 -46.33
N ASP A 262 -8.64 -37.74 -46.54
CA ASP A 262 -8.13 -38.16 -47.85
C ASP A 262 -8.89 -39.45 -48.21
N GLU A 263 -10.11 -39.30 -48.76
CA GLU A 263 -10.99 -40.47 -48.96
C GLU A 263 -10.61 -41.29 -50.20
N ASN A 264 -9.96 -40.65 -51.19
CA ASN A 264 -9.49 -41.32 -52.40
C ASN A 264 -8.13 -42.02 -52.22
N ASN A 265 -7.45 -41.77 -51.08
CA ASN A 265 -6.16 -42.33 -50.66
C ASN A 265 -5.08 -42.13 -51.74
N ASP A 266 -5.08 -40.97 -52.40
CA ASP A 266 -4.08 -40.56 -53.37
C ASP A 266 -2.87 -39.86 -52.72
N GLY A 267 -2.95 -39.62 -51.41
CA GLY A 267 -1.89 -39.03 -50.59
C GLY A 267 -1.92 -37.50 -50.57
N TRP A 268 -2.97 -36.88 -51.10
CA TRP A 268 -3.28 -35.46 -50.95
C TRP A 268 -4.50 -35.30 -50.04
N CYS A 269 -4.48 -34.25 -49.23
CA CYS A 269 -5.67 -33.87 -48.49
C CYS A 269 -6.72 -33.28 -49.44
N ASP A 270 -7.96 -33.74 -49.34
CA ASP A 270 -9.10 -33.07 -49.97
C ASP A 270 -9.22 -31.66 -49.35
N HIS A 271 -9.47 -30.64 -50.18
CA HIS A 271 -9.38 -29.24 -49.76
C HIS A 271 -10.56 -28.85 -48.87
N PHE A 272 -10.32 -28.03 -47.83
CA PHE A 272 -11.42 -27.48 -47.05
C PHE A 272 -12.25 -26.49 -47.87
N PRO A 273 -13.57 -26.52 -47.74
CA PRO A 273 -14.41 -25.49 -48.32
C PRO A 273 -14.12 -24.10 -47.73
N THR A 274 -14.38 -23.05 -48.50
CA THR A 274 -14.20 -21.65 -48.11
C THR A 274 -15.55 -20.93 -48.08
N ILE A 275 -15.88 -20.29 -46.94
CA ILE A 275 -17.07 -19.44 -46.81
C ILE A 275 -16.74 -18.01 -47.23
N ILE A 276 -17.65 -17.38 -47.98
CA ILE A 276 -17.57 -15.98 -48.38
C ILE A 276 -18.89 -15.29 -48.01
N LEU A 277 -18.85 -14.26 -47.16
CA LEU A 277 -20.05 -13.53 -46.78
C LEU A 277 -20.60 -12.70 -47.96
N ASN A 278 -21.92 -12.72 -48.17
CA ASN A 278 -22.59 -11.95 -49.23
C ASN A 278 -22.77 -10.45 -48.90
N GLN A 279 -22.35 -10.04 -47.72
CA GLN A 279 -22.35 -8.69 -47.17
C GLN A 279 -21.16 -8.59 -46.22
N ASP A 280 -20.75 -7.37 -45.88
CA ASP A 280 -19.77 -7.06 -44.85
C ASP A 280 -19.94 -7.92 -43.58
N SER A 281 -18.82 -8.24 -42.95
CA SER A 281 -18.76 -8.96 -41.68
C SER A 281 -19.37 -8.15 -40.52
N VAL A 282 -19.48 -6.82 -40.69
CA VAL A 282 -20.15 -5.93 -39.74
C VAL A 282 -21.24 -5.13 -40.45
N VAL A 283 -22.46 -5.16 -39.91
CA VAL A 283 -23.60 -4.41 -40.44
C VAL A 283 -24.14 -3.47 -39.38
N LEU A 284 -24.23 -2.18 -39.70
CA LEU A 284 -24.74 -1.14 -38.79
C LEU A 284 -26.17 -0.77 -39.16
N LEU A 285 -27.09 -0.87 -38.19
CA LEU A 285 -28.51 -0.61 -38.39
C LEU A 285 -29.10 0.30 -37.31
N SER A 286 -29.84 1.32 -37.74
CA SER A 286 -30.54 2.22 -36.83
C SER A 286 -31.93 1.68 -36.49
N THR A 287 -32.37 1.85 -35.23
CA THR A 287 -33.74 1.52 -34.79
C THR A 287 -34.83 2.33 -35.51
N ASN A 288 -34.48 3.40 -36.23
CA ASN A 288 -35.42 4.17 -37.07
C ASN A 288 -35.80 3.45 -38.39
N VAL A 289 -35.09 2.38 -38.75
CA VAL A 289 -35.41 1.55 -39.91
C VAL A 289 -36.54 0.60 -39.54
N SER A 290 -37.70 0.76 -40.18
CA SER A 290 -38.90 -0.06 -39.91
C SER A 290 -38.91 -1.42 -40.63
N ALA A 291 -37.88 -1.72 -41.42
CA ALA A 291 -37.71 -3.02 -42.04
C ALA A 291 -37.02 -4.00 -41.08
N GLU A 292 -37.50 -5.23 -41.04
CA GLU A 292 -36.78 -6.33 -40.37
C GLU A 292 -35.43 -6.52 -41.06
N TYR A 293 -34.39 -6.81 -40.27
CA TYR A 293 -33.09 -7.17 -40.84
C TYR A 293 -33.21 -8.52 -41.55
N GLN A 294 -32.83 -8.55 -42.82
CA GLN A 294 -32.72 -9.78 -43.58
C GLN A 294 -31.24 -10.05 -43.86
N ASP A 295 -30.79 -11.18 -43.35
CA ASP A 295 -29.43 -11.65 -43.58
C ASP A 295 -29.22 -12.05 -45.04
N MET A 296 -28.12 -11.58 -45.65
CA MET A 296 -27.79 -11.86 -47.06
C MET A 296 -27.12 -13.22 -47.26
N GLY A 297 -26.87 -13.97 -46.18
CA GLY A 297 -26.24 -15.27 -46.19
C GLY A 297 -24.73 -15.21 -46.45
N ALA A 298 -24.22 -16.38 -46.80
CA ALA A 298 -22.86 -16.60 -47.27
C ALA A 298 -22.89 -17.60 -48.44
N LEU A 299 -21.84 -17.58 -49.24
CA LEU A 299 -21.52 -18.61 -50.23
C LEU A 299 -20.48 -19.55 -49.62
N CYS A 300 -20.46 -20.79 -50.09
CA CYS A 300 -19.43 -21.75 -49.71
C CYS A 300 -18.94 -22.48 -50.97
N TYR A 301 -17.63 -22.41 -51.19
CA TYR A 301 -16.96 -22.96 -52.36
C TYR A 301 -15.89 -23.95 -51.94
N ASP A 302 -15.91 -25.10 -52.57
CA ASP A 302 -14.80 -26.05 -52.54
C ASP A 302 -14.19 -26.18 -53.96
N ASN A 303 -12.91 -26.52 -54.02
CA ASN A 303 -12.18 -26.65 -55.28
C ASN A 303 -12.51 -27.94 -56.05
N GLU A 304 -13.04 -28.96 -55.39
CA GLU A 304 -13.42 -30.26 -55.95
C GLU A 304 -14.95 -30.38 -56.12
N ASP A 305 -15.70 -30.10 -55.06
CA ASP A 305 -17.17 -30.12 -55.05
C ASP A 305 -17.79 -28.88 -55.72
N GLY A 306 -17.02 -27.81 -55.90
CA GLY A 306 -17.45 -26.58 -56.54
C GLY A 306 -18.34 -25.73 -55.63
N ASP A 307 -19.45 -25.21 -56.17
CA ASP A 307 -20.38 -24.38 -55.40
C ASP A 307 -21.28 -25.24 -54.50
N ILE A 308 -20.92 -25.32 -53.23
CA ILE A 308 -21.68 -26.03 -52.20
C ILE A 308 -22.51 -25.09 -51.33
N SER A 309 -22.79 -23.85 -51.77
CA SER A 309 -23.51 -22.84 -50.96
C SER A 309 -24.89 -23.28 -50.43
N HIS A 310 -25.47 -24.34 -51.00
CA HIS A 310 -26.72 -24.94 -50.54
C HIS A 310 -26.61 -25.71 -49.21
N VAL A 311 -25.39 -26.04 -48.76
CA VAL A 311 -25.11 -26.74 -47.49
C VAL A 311 -24.71 -25.79 -46.36
N VAL A 312 -24.67 -24.48 -46.61
CA VAL A 312 -24.36 -23.49 -45.57
C VAL A 312 -25.43 -23.54 -44.47
N GLU A 313 -24.99 -23.88 -43.28
CA GLU A 313 -25.78 -23.82 -42.06
C GLU A 313 -25.62 -22.45 -41.41
N VAL A 314 -26.76 -21.83 -41.07
CA VAL A 314 -26.80 -20.53 -40.39
C VAL A 314 -27.33 -20.75 -38.98
N SER A 315 -26.57 -20.30 -38.00
CA SER A 315 -26.93 -20.36 -36.58
C SER A 315 -26.64 -19.01 -35.89
N GLY A 316 -26.95 -18.90 -34.59
CA GLY A 316 -26.76 -17.66 -33.83
C GLY A 316 -28.07 -16.94 -33.52
N GLU A 317 -27.98 -15.63 -33.39
CA GLU A 317 -29.04 -14.79 -32.84
C GLU A 317 -29.99 -14.25 -33.91
N ILE A 318 -31.26 -14.07 -33.53
CA ILE A 318 -32.25 -13.39 -34.37
C ILE A 318 -32.16 -11.91 -34.07
N VAL A 319 -31.69 -11.12 -35.04
CA VAL A 319 -31.51 -9.67 -34.91
C VAL A 319 -32.84 -8.98 -34.59
N ASN A 320 -32.92 -8.36 -33.42
CA ASN A 320 -34.10 -7.60 -33.01
C ASN A 320 -33.86 -6.09 -33.21
N MET A 321 -34.40 -5.57 -34.30
CA MET A 321 -34.31 -4.14 -34.69
C MET A 321 -34.89 -3.15 -33.66
N ALA A 322 -35.63 -3.63 -32.65
CA ALA A 322 -36.18 -2.78 -31.59
C ALA A 322 -35.26 -2.63 -30.37
N ILE A 323 -34.23 -3.48 -30.23
CA ILE A 323 -33.34 -3.51 -29.08
C ILE A 323 -31.93 -3.15 -29.55
N PRO A 324 -31.38 -2.00 -29.12
CA PRO A 324 -29.99 -1.65 -29.38
C PRO A 324 -29.07 -2.67 -28.72
N ASP A 325 -28.37 -3.45 -29.54
CA ASP A 325 -27.47 -4.49 -29.09
C ASP A 325 -26.56 -4.94 -30.23
N MET A 326 -25.57 -5.78 -29.90
CA MET A 326 -24.75 -6.51 -30.83
C MET A 326 -25.29 -7.93 -31.00
N TYR A 327 -25.55 -8.34 -32.24
CA TYR A 327 -26.06 -9.66 -32.57
C TYR A 327 -25.05 -10.44 -33.41
N GLU A 328 -24.86 -11.73 -33.10
CA GLU A 328 -23.94 -12.61 -33.83
C GLU A 328 -24.66 -13.67 -34.66
N ILE A 329 -24.30 -13.77 -35.95
CA ILE A 329 -24.79 -14.77 -36.89
C ILE A 329 -23.61 -15.62 -37.37
N ASN A 330 -23.68 -16.93 -37.14
CA ASN A 330 -22.60 -17.87 -37.42
C ASN A 330 -22.90 -18.68 -38.68
N TYR A 331 -21.90 -18.82 -39.55
CA TYR A 331 -21.94 -19.57 -40.79
C TYR A 331 -21.01 -20.77 -40.72
N HIS A 332 -21.56 -21.91 -41.07
CA HIS A 332 -20.84 -23.17 -41.13
C HIS A 332 -21.14 -23.85 -42.47
N CYS A 333 -20.15 -24.51 -43.07
CA CYS A 333 -20.40 -25.45 -44.17
C CYS A 333 -19.40 -26.59 -44.09
N GLU A 334 -19.85 -27.74 -44.54
CA GLU A 334 -19.10 -28.99 -44.64
C GLU A 334 -19.24 -29.47 -46.08
N ASP A 335 -18.14 -29.95 -46.67
CA ASP A 335 -18.17 -30.54 -48.00
C ASP A 335 -18.77 -31.96 -47.99
N SER A 336 -18.81 -32.62 -49.15
CA SER A 336 -19.40 -33.96 -49.22
C SER A 336 -18.56 -35.06 -48.57
N ASP A 337 -17.28 -34.76 -48.30
CA ASP A 337 -16.28 -35.66 -47.72
C ASP A 337 -16.12 -35.47 -46.20
N GLY A 338 -16.74 -34.42 -45.65
CA GLY A 338 -16.79 -34.14 -44.22
C GLY A 338 -15.74 -33.13 -43.74
N ASN A 339 -15.09 -32.42 -44.66
CA ASN A 339 -14.19 -31.33 -44.30
C ASN A 339 -15.02 -30.07 -44.02
N GLU A 340 -14.91 -29.59 -42.79
CA GLU A 340 -15.58 -28.36 -42.38
C GLU A 340 -14.80 -27.13 -42.88
N ALA A 341 -15.49 -26.09 -43.35
CA ALA A 341 -14.87 -24.80 -43.60
C ALA A 341 -14.50 -24.13 -42.26
N GLN A 342 -13.53 -23.21 -42.30
CA GLN A 342 -13.36 -22.27 -41.20
C GLN A 342 -14.68 -21.49 -41.00
N ALA A 343 -15.26 -21.61 -39.81
CA ALA A 343 -16.48 -20.91 -39.47
C ALA A 343 -16.28 -19.38 -39.57
N LEU A 344 -17.30 -18.68 -40.06
CA LEU A 344 -17.31 -17.22 -40.11
C LEU A 344 -18.49 -16.68 -39.31
N THR A 345 -18.32 -15.49 -38.76
CA THR A 345 -19.36 -14.79 -38.00
C THR A 345 -19.62 -13.43 -38.64
N ARG A 346 -20.89 -13.05 -38.73
CA ARG A 346 -21.33 -11.67 -39.03
C ARG A 346 -21.86 -11.04 -37.75
N THR A 347 -21.38 -9.84 -37.47
CA THR A 347 -21.83 -9.02 -36.34
C THR A 347 -22.80 -7.95 -36.85
N VAL A 348 -24.00 -7.90 -36.30
CA VAL A 348 -25.01 -6.88 -36.63
C VAL A 348 -25.20 -5.99 -35.41
N VAL A 349 -24.86 -4.71 -35.56
CA VAL A 349 -25.00 -3.73 -34.48
C VAL A 349 -26.27 -2.92 -34.73
N VAL A 350 -27.25 -3.09 -33.84
CA VAL A 350 -28.46 -2.26 -33.82
C VAL A 350 -28.21 -1.12 -32.83
N TYR A 351 -28.38 0.12 -33.27
CA TYR A 351 -28.20 1.29 -32.41
C TYR A 351 -29.42 2.21 -32.45
N SER A 352 -29.71 2.86 -31.32
CA SER A 352 -30.68 3.95 -31.32
C SER A 352 -30.02 5.21 -31.87
N PRO A 353 -30.59 5.85 -32.90
CA PRO A 353 -30.10 7.15 -33.33
C PRO A 353 -30.34 8.15 -32.21
N ILE A 354 -29.32 8.94 -31.92
CA ILE A 354 -29.42 10.01 -30.93
C ILE A 354 -30.38 11.05 -31.50
N VAL A 355 -31.45 11.35 -30.77
CA VAL A 355 -32.29 12.50 -31.08
C VAL A 355 -31.52 13.71 -30.59
N ASP A 356 -31.28 14.69 -31.46
CA ASP A 356 -30.72 16.00 -31.10
C ASP A 356 -31.48 16.60 -29.89
N GLU A 357 -30.95 16.32 -28.68
CA GLU A 357 -31.60 16.68 -27.41
C GLU A 357 -31.52 18.19 -27.17
N ASN A 358 -30.62 18.89 -27.85
CA ASN A 358 -30.34 20.31 -27.63
C ASN A 358 -30.94 21.23 -28.73
N GLN A 359 -31.48 20.66 -29.82
CA GLN A 359 -32.05 21.35 -30.98
C GLN A 359 -31.11 22.39 -31.61
N ASP A 360 -29.80 22.16 -31.57
CA ASP A 360 -28.81 23.06 -32.17
C ASP A 360 -28.70 22.90 -33.69
N GLY A 361 -29.38 21.90 -34.26
CA GLY A 361 -29.43 21.67 -35.69
C GLY A 361 -28.26 20.84 -36.22
N PHE A 362 -27.46 20.26 -35.33
CA PHE A 362 -26.50 19.21 -35.65
C PHE A 362 -27.06 17.87 -35.18
N ASP A 363 -27.52 17.08 -36.14
CA ASP A 363 -27.84 15.68 -35.91
C ASP A 363 -26.51 14.94 -35.67
N ASP A 364 -26.35 14.24 -34.55
CA ASP A 364 -25.16 13.44 -34.24
C ASP A 364 -24.91 12.33 -35.29
N THR A 365 -25.84 12.08 -36.22
CA THR A 365 -25.56 11.29 -37.44
C THR A 365 -24.58 11.97 -38.39
N SER A 366 -24.39 13.29 -38.31
CA SER A 366 -23.37 14.03 -39.08
C SER A 366 -21.94 13.66 -38.67
N PHE A 367 -21.76 13.03 -37.50
CA PHE A 367 -20.49 12.46 -37.09
C PHE A 367 -20.12 11.19 -37.88
N ILE A 368 -21.10 10.36 -38.24
CA ILE A 368 -20.89 9.12 -39.00
C ILE A 368 -20.50 9.44 -40.46
N GLU A 369 -21.16 10.42 -41.11
CA GLU A 369 -20.75 10.90 -42.43
C GLU A 369 -19.41 11.66 -42.39
N GLY A 370 -19.15 12.40 -41.29
CA GLY A 370 -17.89 13.13 -41.07
C GLY A 370 -16.67 12.21 -40.93
N ALA A 371 -16.78 11.12 -40.17
CA ALA A 371 -15.73 10.14 -39.95
C ALA A 371 -15.30 9.43 -41.25
N LEU A 372 -16.22 9.23 -42.20
CA LEU A 372 -15.92 8.69 -43.54
C LEU A 372 -15.27 9.73 -44.48
N SER A 373 -15.34 11.03 -44.16
CA SER A 373 -14.83 12.13 -45.01
C SER A 373 -13.48 12.70 -44.60
N GLY A 374 -12.93 12.30 -43.45
CA GLY A 374 -11.61 12.71 -42.97
C GLY A 374 -11.54 14.10 -42.33
N ASP A 375 -12.63 14.61 -41.77
CA ASP A 375 -12.64 15.88 -41.04
C ASP A 375 -12.10 15.72 -39.61
N THR A 376 -11.11 16.55 -39.23
CA THR A 376 -10.34 16.43 -37.98
C THR A 376 -10.82 17.34 -36.85
N ASN A 377 -11.98 17.99 -37.00
CA ASN A 377 -12.52 18.86 -35.96
C ASN A 377 -13.72 18.21 -35.27
N LEU A 378 -13.45 17.53 -34.15
CA LEU A 378 -14.43 16.91 -33.29
C LEU A 378 -14.31 17.44 -31.87
N ASP A 379 -15.09 18.48 -31.58
CA ASP A 379 -15.24 19.05 -30.24
C ASP A 379 -16.55 18.58 -29.60
N GLY A 380 -16.61 17.30 -29.25
CA GLY A 380 -17.69 16.70 -28.47
C GLY A 380 -17.15 15.63 -27.52
N VAL A 381 -17.72 15.53 -26.31
CA VAL A 381 -17.35 14.51 -25.32
C VAL A 381 -17.76 13.14 -25.86
N LEU A 382 -16.78 12.34 -26.29
CA LEU A 382 -16.95 11.00 -26.83
C LEU A 382 -17.50 10.06 -25.74
N ASN A 383 -18.61 9.39 -26.02
CA ASN A 383 -19.10 8.27 -25.22
C ASN A 383 -18.54 6.94 -25.77
N VAL A 384 -18.78 5.83 -25.07
CA VAL A 384 -18.24 4.49 -25.41
C VAL A 384 -18.69 4.03 -26.82
N ALA A 385 -19.87 4.42 -27.29
CA ALA A 385 -20.35 4.09 -28.63
C ALA A 385 -19.61 4.89 -29.72
N ASP A 386 -19.25 6.14 -29.44
CA ASP A 386 -18.45 6.98 -30.35
C ASP A 386 -17.03 6.42 -30.51
N ILE A 387 -16.46 5.87 -29.44
CA ILE A 387 -15.13 5.22 -29.46
C ILE A 387 -15.17 3.89 -30.22
N VAL A 388 -16.21 3.08 -30.03
CA VAL A 388 -16.39 1.80 -30.76
C VAL A 388 -16.61 2.04 -32.26
N MET A 389 -17.36 3.09 -32.64
CA MET A 389 -17.52 3.47 -34.05
C MET A 389 -16.23 4.04 -34.67
N LEU A 390 -15.47 4.86 -33.93
CA LEU A 390 -14.20 5.42 -34.40
C LEU A 390 -13.17 4.32 -34.62
N ILE A 391 -13.09 3.34 -33.72
CA ILE A 391 -12.18 2.19 -33.84
C ILE A 391 -12.54 1.35 -35.07
N ASN A 392 -13.82 1.04 -35.29
CA ASN A 392 -14.24 0.25 -36.45
C ASN A 392 -14.05 0.99 -37.79
N ALA A 393 -14.27 2.31 -37.84
CA ALA A 393 -14.03 3.11 -39.04
C ALA A 393 -12.53 3.21 -39.40
N ILE A 394 -11.65 3.23 -38.39
CA ILE A 394 -10.19 3.16 -38.58
C ILE A 394 -9.77 1.77 -39.08
N LEU A 395 -10.37 0.69 -38.56
CA LEU A 395 -10.05 -0.69 -38.93
C LEU A 395 -10.57 -1.08 -40.33
N SER A 396 -11.57 -0.38 -40.88
CA SER A 396 -12.12 -0.65 -42.22
C SER A 396 -11.39 0.05 -43.38
N ASN A 397 -10.47 0.97 -43.10
CA ASN A 397 -9.68 1.67 -44.14
C ASN A 397 -8.22 1.21 -44.09
N GLU A 398 -7.89 0.18 -44.88
CA GLU A 398 -6.52 -0.12 -45.31
C GLU A 398 -5.88 1.03 -46.12
#